data_AF-A0A1G1VAK1-F1
#
_entry.id   AF-A0A1G1VAK1-F1
#
_cell.length_a   1.000
_cell.length_b   1.000
_cell.length_c   1.000
_cell.angle_alpha   90.00
_cell.angle_beta   90.00
_cell.angle_gamma   90.00
#
_symmetry.space_group_name_H-M   'P 1'
#
loop_
_entity.id
_entity.type
_entity.pdbx_description
1 polymer ?
#
loop_
_entity_poly.entity_id
_entity_poly.type
_entity_poly.pdbx_seq_one_letter_code
_entity_poly.pdbx_strand_id
1 'polypeptide(L)'
;MDYVTTNIRISEEDYLRLKEEAAKKRKSLSAIIREKLARKGGKSLASKKKLIAQTKKLAQQNAKYLKDFDVVGTLREMRYKEAK
;
A
#
# COMPACT_ATOMS: atom_id res chain seq x y z
N MET A 1 -6.10 -11.99 20.82
CA MET A 1 -6.40 -11.81 19.38
C MET A 1 -7.84 -11.40 19.33
N ASP A 2 -8.09 -10.11 19.22
CA ASP A 2 -9.42 -9.56 19.47
C ASP A 2 -10.28 -9.72 18.21
N TYR A 3 -11.18 -10.69 18.22
CA TYR A 3 -12.11 -10.93 17.12
C TYR A 3 -13.31 -9.99 17.25
N VAL A 4 -13.39 -9.02 16.35
CA VAL A 4 -14.58 -8.18 16.20
C VAL A 4 -15.54 -8.87 15.23
N THR A 5 -16.70 -9.29 15.71
CA THR A 5 -17.76 -9.87 14.88
C THR A 5 -18.69 -8.75 14.41
N THR A 6 -18.76 -8.53 13.10
CA THR A 6 -19.66 -7.53 12.51
C THR A 6 -20.81 -8.24 11.82
N ASN A 7 -22.05 -7.83 12.12
CA ASN A 7 -23.24 -8.31 11.44
C ASN A 7 -23.47 -7.44 10.19
N ILE A 8 -23.39 -8.04 9.00
CA ILE A 8 -23.48 -7.32 7.72
C ILE A 8 -24.79 -7.72 7.04
N ARG A 9 -25.63 -6.74 6.74
CA ARG A 9 -26.84 -6.94 5.93
C ARG A 9 -26.50 -6.72 4.46
N ILE A 10 -26.80 -7.71 3.62
CA ILE A 10 -26.62 -7.65 2.17
C ILE A 10 -27.88 -8.11 1.47
N SER A 11 -28.03 -7.73 0.20
CA SER A 11 -29.13 -8.20 -0.64
C SER A 11 -29.09 -9.73 -0.79
N GLU A 12 -30.25 -10.34 -1.04
CA GLU A 12 -30.35 -11.78 -1.21
C GLU A 12 -29.57 -12.29 -2.43
N GLU A 13 -29.65 -11.57 -3.55
CA GLU A 13 -28.90 -11.88 -4.77
C GLU A 13 -27.39 -11.90 -4.52
N ASP A 14 -26.86 -10.90 -3.80
CA ASP A 14 -25.43 -10.82 -3.52
C ASP A 14 -24.99 -11.91 -2.53
N TYR A 15 -25.86 -12.28 -1.58
CA TYR A 15 -25.60 -13.40 -0.67
C TYR A 15 -25.48 -14.74 -1.42
N LEU A 16 -26.38 -14.99 -2.38
CA LEU A 16 -26.35 -16.18 -3.24
C LEU A 16 -25.06 -16.22 -4.08
N ARG A 17 -24.72 -15.10 -4.73
CA ARG A 17 -23.48 -14.97 -5.50
C ARG A 17 -22.24 -15.26 -4.66
N LEU A 18 -22.17 -14.73 -3.45
CA LEU A 18 -21.04 -14.97 -2.55
C LEU A 18 -20.97 -16.43 -2.08
N LYS A 19 -22.11 -17.11 -1.89
CA LYS A 19 -22.15 -18.54 -1.58
C LYS A 19 -21.63 -19.39 -2.72
N GLU A 20 -22.05 -19.12 -3.95
CA GLU A 20 -21.52 -19.81 -5.12
C GLU A 20 -20.01 -19.61 -5.26
N GLU A 21 -19.53 -18.39 -5.05
CA GLU A 21 -18.11 -18.06 -5.13
C GLU A 21 -17.30 -18.77 -4.02
N ALA A 22 -17.87 -18.88 -2.83
CA ALA A 22 -17.29 -19.62 -1.70
C ALA A 22 -17.20 -21.13 -2.00
N ALA A 23 -18.25 -21.72 -2.59
CA ALA A 23 -18.26 -23.12 -3.01
C ALA A 23 -17.21 -23.40 -4.09
N LYS A 24 -17.13 -22.55 -5.13
CA LYS A 24 -16.13 -22.65 -6.20
C LYS A 24 -14.69 -22.60 -5.67
N LYS A 25 -14.43 -21.69 -4.72
CA LYS A 25 -13.09 -21.49 -4.13
C LYS A 25 -12.77 -22.42 -2.96
N ARG A 26 -13.71 -23.29 -2.54
CA ARG A 26 -13.59 -24.16 -1.36
C ARG A 26 -13.21 -23.40 -0.08
N LYS A 27 -13.77 -22.20 0.10
CA LYS A 27 -13.52 -21.33 1.26
C LYS A 27 -14.84 -21.06 1.98
N SER A 28 -14.77 -20.65 3.25
CA SER A 28 -15.97 -20.20 3.96
C SER A 28 -16.46 -18.86 3.43
N LEU A 29 -17.76 -18.60 3.52
CA LEU A 29 -18.38 -17.34 3.13
C LEU A 29 -17.68 -16.15 3.81
N SER A 30 -17.42 -16.26 5.10
CA SER A 30 -16.72 -15.23 5.88
C SER A 30 -15.28 -14.99 5.38
N ALA A 31 -14.59 -16.02 4.88
CA ALA A 31 -13.26 -15.85 4.30
C ALA A 31 -13.32 -15.07 2.97
N ILE A 32 -14.29 -15.36 2.10
CA ILE A 32 -14.50 -14.61 0.86
C ILE A 32 -14.86 -13.15 1.14
N ILE A 33 -15.75 -12.90 2.11
CA ILE A 33 -16.13 -11.54 2.51
C ILE A 33 -14.91 -10.77 3.03
N ARG A 34 -14.10 -11.40 3.89
CA ARG A 34 -12.86 -10.78 4.37
C ARG A 34 -11.86 -10.54 3.26
N GLU A 35 -11.71 -11.44 2.29
CA GLU A 35 -10.82 -11.25 1.14
C GLU A 35 -11.26 -10.07 0.26
N LYS A 36 -12.57 -9.88 0.07
CA LYS A 36 -13.10 -8.74 -0.69
C LYS A 36 -13.01 -7.41 0.08
N LEU A 37 -13.21 -7.43 1.40
CA LEU A 37 -13.10 -6.24 2.27
C LEU A 37 -11.65 -5.88 2.61
N ALA A 38 -10.74 -6.85 2.59
CA ALA A 38 -9.33 -6.60 2.77
C ALA A 38 -8.84 -5.73 1.62
N ARG A 39 -8.54 -4.45 1.92
CA ARG A 39 -7.75 -3.62 1.02
C ARG A 39 -6.49 -4.40 0.68
N LYS A 40 -6.19 -4.59 -0.62
CA LYS A 40 -4.93 -5.18 -1.11
C LYS A 40 -3.79 -4.64 -0.23
N GLY A 41 -3.25 -5.51 0.61
CA GLY A 41 -2.43 -5.11 1.74
C GLY A 41 -1.32 -4.17 1.29
N GLY A 42 -1.14 -3.07 2.03
CA GLY A 42 0.03 -2.22 1.84
C GLY A 42 1.32 -3.04 1.87
N LYS A 43 2.38 -2.52 1.23
CA LYS A 43 3.69 -3.20 1.16
C LYS A 43 4.08 -3.80 2.52
N SER A 44 4.52 -5.06 2.53
CA SER A 44 4.93 -5.76 3.75
C SER A 44 5.98 -4.97 4.52
N LEU A 45 6.09 -5.19 5.84
CA LEU A 45 7.12 -4.53 6.66
C LEU A 45 8.53 -4.78 6.10
N ALA A 46 8.79 -5.98 5.59
CA ALA A 46 10.04 -6.33 4.93
C ALA A 46 10.27 -5.51 3.65
N SER A 47 9.24 -5.34 2.82
CA SER A 47 9.31 -4.50 1.62
C SER A 47 9.55 -3.03 1.96
N LYS A 48 8.96 -2.51 3.05
CA LYS A 48 9.21 -1.14 3.53
C LYS A 48 10.66 -0.97 4.01
N LYS A 49 11.18 -1.91 4.80
CA LYS A 49 12.58 -1.90 5.28
C LYS A 49 13.56 -1.94 4.11
N LYS A 50 13.30 -2.79 3.10
CA LYS A 50 14.12 -2.87 1.88
C LYS A 50 14.15 -1.54 1.14
N LEU A 51 13.01 -0.86 1.02
CA LEU A 51 12.92 0.44 0.35
C LEU A 51 13.75 1.50 1.08
N ILE A 52 13.64 1.58 2.41
CA ILE A 52 14.43 2.51 3.23
C ILE A 52 15.94 2.23 3.10
N ALA A 53 16.34 0.96 3.10
CA ALA A 53 17.74 0.58 2.93
C ALA A 53 18.28 0.98 1.54
N GLN A 54 17.48 0.81 0.49
CA GLN A 54 17.83 1.26 -0.86
C GLN A 54 17.96 2.79 -0.92
N THR A 55 17.01 3.53 -0.33
CA THR A 55 17.08 4.99 -0.26
C THR A 55 18.33 5.47 0.46
N LYS A 56 18.71 4.84 1.59
CA LYS A 56 19.93 5.17 2.32
C LYS A 56 21.20 4.94 1.48
N LYS A 57 21.26 3.81 0.75
CA LYS A 57 22.40 3.50 -0.12
C LYS A 57 22.56 4.55 -1.22
N LEU A 58 21.45 4.94 -1.87
CA LEU A 58 21.45 5.98 -2.89
C LEU A 58 21.86 7.34 -2.30
N ALA A 59 21.34 7.71 -1.13
CA ALA A 59 21.70 8.95 -0.46
C ALA A 59 23.21 9.01 -0.15
N GLN A 60 23.81 7.92 0.32
CA GLN A 60 25.26 7.84 0.57
C GLN A 60 26.09 7.95 -0.71
N GLN A 61 25.61 7.38 -1.82
CA GLN A 61 26.26 7.53 -3.12
C GLN A 61 26.19 8.99 -3.60
N ASN A 62 25.00 9.59 -3.54
CA ASN A 62 24.77 10.97 -3.97
C ASN A 62 25.53 11.99 -3.11
N ALA A 63 25.68 11.74 -1.80
CA ALA A 63 26.43 12.59 -0.89
C ALA A 63 27.92 12.74 -1.30
N LYS A 64 28.49 11.75 -2.00
CA LYS A 64 29.86 11.84 -2.51
C LYS A 64 30.00 12.88 -3.63
N TYR A 65 28.94 13.07 -4.43
CA TYR A 65 28.94 13.95 -5.59
C TYR A 65 28.37 15.34 -5.30
N LEU A 66 27.61 15.50 -4.21
CA LEU A 66 26.84 16.72 -3.91
C LEU A 66 27.36 17.47 -2.67
N LYS A 67 28.61 17.24 -2.26
CA LYS A 67 29.15 17.72 -0.97
C LYS A 67 29.09 19.25 -0.79
N ASP A 68 29.23 20.00 -1.89
CA ASP A 68 29.22 21.46 -1.92
C ASP A 68 28.02 22.03 -2.70
N PHE A 69 27.03 21.19 -3.03
CA PHE A 69 25.88 21.58 -3.83
C PHE A 69 24.63 21.74 -2.95
N ASP A 70 24.08 22.95 -2.88
CA ASP A 70 22.79 23.20 -2.21
C ASP A 70 21.63 22.70 -3.08
N VAL A 71 21.38 21.39 -3.00
CA VAL A 71 20.28 20.72 -3.71
C VAL A 71 18.92 21.38 -3.41
N VAL A 72 18.71 21.89 -2.18
CA VAL A 72 17.42 22.47 -1.77
C VAL A 72 17.20 23.83 -2.42
N GLY A 73 18.25 24.65 -2.50
CA GLY A 73 18.24 25.91 -3.24
C GLY A 73 17.89 25.70 -4.70
N THR A 74 18.59 24.79 -5.38
CA THR A 74 18.37 24.52 -6.81
C THR A 74 16.97 23.98 -7.11
N LEU A 75 16.44 23.10 -6.26
CA LEU A 75 15.06 22.58 -6.40
C LEU A 75 14.01 23.68 -6.20
N ARG A 76 14.24 24.64 -5.30
CA ARG A 76 13.37 25.81 -5.16
C ARG A 76 13.41 26.67 -6.42
N GLU A 77 14.59 26.94 -6.96
CA GLU A 77 14.73 27.74 -8.17
C GLU A 77 14.02 27.09 -9.37
N MET A 78 14.13 25.78 -9.55
CA MET A 78 13.39 25.05 -10.59
C MET A 78 11.88 25.19 -10.40
N ARG A 79 11.38 24.97 -9.17
CA ARG A 79 9.95 25.07 -8.86
C ARG A 79 9.38 26.46 -9.12
N TYR A 80 10.11 27.53 -8.79
CA TYR A 80 9.63 28.89 -8.98
C TYR A 80 9.87 29.42 -10.40
N LYS A 81 10.83 28.86 -11.16
CA LYS A 81 11.02 29.17 -12.59
C LYS A 81 9.94 28.54 -13.48
N GLU A 82 9.45 27.34 -13.16
CA GLU A 82 8.37 26.70 -13.92
C GLU A 82 6.97 27.24 -13.58
N ALA A 83 6.83 28.02 -12.50
CA ALA A 83 5.57 28.60 -12.05
C ALA A 83 5.31 30.01 -12.61
N LYS A 84 6.12 30.47 -13.57
CA LYS A 84 6.03 31.79 -14.20
C LYS A 84 5.93 31.64 -15.71
#